data_AF-A0A535LXD8-F1
#
_entry.id   AF-A0A535LXD8-F1
#
_cell.length_a   1.000
_cell.length_b   1.000
_cell.length_c   1.000
_cell.angle_alpha   90.00
_cell.angle_beta   90.00
_cell.angle_gamma   90.00
#
_symmetry.space_group_name_H-M   'P 1'
#
loop_
_entity.id
_entity.type
_entity.pdbx_description
1 polymer ?
#
loop_
_entity_poly.entity_id
_entity_poly.type
_entity_poly.pdbx_seq_one_letter_code
_entity_poly.pdbx_strand_id
1 'polypeptide(L)'
;GALHVFLRAESAIRVKTIMERENKTEDEARRRLKQADENWTAYIRQVYGHDRTLASHYDIVLDTGRLGYDATIAAILASLAGRSNR
;
A
#
# COMPACT_ATOMS: atom_id res chain seq x y z
N GLY A 1 -11.70 -12.14 -12.98
CA GLY A 1 -10.33 -11.69 -12.64
C GLY A 1 -10.36 -10.78 -11.42
N ALA A 2 -9.22 -10.44 -10.85
CA ALA A 2 -9.09 -9.50 -9.72
C ALA A 2 -8.21 -8.30 -10.14
N LEU A 3 -8.40 -7.12 -9.52
CA LEU A 3 -7.52 -5.96 -9.68
C LEU A 3 -6.47 -5.97 -8.58
N HIS A 4 -5.20 -6.09 -8.94
CA HIS A 4 -4.08 -6.07 -8.00
C HIS A 4 -3.57 -4.64 -7.85
N VAL A 5 -3.84 -4.03 -6.68
CA VAL A 5 -3.48 -2.64 -6.36
C VAL A 5 -2.41 -2.62 -5.27
N PHE A 6 -1.34 -1.87 -5.49
CA PHE A 6 -0.35 -1.58 -4.45
C PHE A 6 -0.49 -0.13 -3.97
N LEU A 7 -0.84 0.04 -2.69
CA LEU A 7 -0.92 1.34 -2.04
C LEU A 7 0.38 1.61 -1.29
N ARG A 8 1.05 2.70 -1.64
CA ARG A 8 2.25 3.18 -0.96
C ARG A 8 2.06 4.62 -0.49
N ALA A 9 2.88 5.02 0.45
CA ALA A 9 3.06 6.41 0.87
C ALA A 9 4.43 6.52 1.54
N GLU A 10 4.94 7.74 1.67
CA GLU A 10 6.15 7.99 2.44
C GLU A 10 5.99 7.50 3.89
N SER A 11 7.06 6.94 4.46
CA SER A 11 7.05 6.38 5.81
C SER A 11 6.58 7.40 6.86
N ALA A 12 6.95 8.68 6.75
CA ALA A 12 6.49 9.73 7.67
C ALA A 12 4.97 9.88 7.67
N ILE A 13 4.34 9.86 6.49
CA ILE A 13 2.88 9.93 6.33
C ILE A 13 2.21 8.69 6.92
N ARG A 14 2.77 7.51 6.66
CA ARG A 14 2.27 6.23 7.20
C ARG A 14 2.36 6.18 8.73
N VAL A 15 3.46 6.67 9.31
CA VAL A 15 3.65 6.78 10.77
C VAL A 15 2.58 7.68 11.38
N LYS A 16 2.39 8.90 10.83
CA LYS A 16 1.36 9.83 11.32
C LYS A 16 -0.04 9.21 11.25
N THR A 17 -0.34 8.51 10.15
CA THR A 17 -1.63 7.82 9.98
C THR A 17 -1.84 6.73 11.05
N ILE A 18 -0.79 5.96 11.39
CA ILE A 18 -0.85 4.94 12.45
C ILE A 18 -1.05 5.59 13.81
N MET A 19 -0.32 6.69 14.10
CA MET A 19 -0.48 7.44 15.36
C MET A 19 -1.93 7.88 15.56
N GLU A 20 -2.53 8.50 14.54
CA GLU A 20 -3.89 9.02 14.57
C GLU A 20 -4.94 7.91 14.69
N ARG A 21 -4.80 6.81 13.94
CA ARG A 21 -5.79 5.73 13.90
C ARG A 21 -5.71 4.77 15.08
N GLU A 22 -4.51 4.52 15.58
CA GLU A 22 -4.26 3.52 16.62
C GLU A 22 -3.94 4.14 18.00
N ASN A 23 -4.00 5.48 18.11
CA ASN A 23 -3.64 6.25 19.31
C ASN A 23 -2.26 5.86 19.87
N LYS A 24 -1.26 5.86 18.98
CA LYS A 24 0.13 5.45 19.30
C LYS A 24 1.07 6.64 19.34
N THR A 25 2.11 6.55 20.16
CA THR A 25 3.27 7.43 20.06
C THR A 25 3.98 7.25 18.73
N GLU A 26 4.81 8.21 18.34
CA GLU A 26 5.59 8.13 17.11
C GLU A 26 6.52 6.90 17.08
N ASP A 27 7.19 6.61 18.19
CA ASP A 27 8.08 5.45 18.33
C ASP A 27 7.34 4.12 18.18
N GLU A 28 6.18 3.99 18.82
CA GLU A 28 5.33 2.81 18.68
C GLU A 28 4.84 2.65 17.24
N ALA A 29 4.43 3.74 16.59
CA ALA A 29 3.98 3.74 15.20
C ALA A 29 5.12 3.36 14.24
N ARG A 30 6.34 3.87 14.45
CA ARG A 30 7.53 3.50 13.67
C ARG A 30 7.88 2.02 13.82
N ARG A 31 7.87 1.50 15.05
CA ARG A 31 8.10 0.07 15.31
C ARG A 31 7.04 -0.81 14.66
N ARG A 32 5.76 -0.42 14.79
CA ARG A 32 4.61 -1.11 14.20
C ARG A 32 4.71 -1.15 12.67
N LEU A 33 5.09 -0.03 12.05
CA LEU A 33 5.29 0.10 10.61
C LEU A 33 6.42 -0.81 10.13
N LYS A 34 7.58 -0.72 10.79
CA LYS A 34 8.75 -1.53 10.46
C LYS A 34 8.43 -3.03 10.53
N GLN A 35 7.82 -3.48 11.63
CA GLN A 35 7.46 -4.89 11.80
C GLN A 35 6.50 -5.38 10.72
N ALA A 36 5.50 -4.57 10.34
CA ALA A 36 4.57 -4.94 9.27
C ALA A 36 5.26 -5.04 7.90
N ASP A 37 6.16 -4.10 7.61
CA ASP A 37 6.90 -4.08 6.36
C ASP A 37 7.89 -5.25 6.25
N GLU A 38 8.61 -5.56 7.34
CA GLU A 38 9.51 -6.70 7.41
C GLU A 38 8.76 -8.03 7.29
N ASN A 39 7.66 -8.21 8.02
CA ASN A 39 6.86 -9.44 7.96
C ASN A 39 6.30 -9.68 6.55
N TRP A 40 5.76 -8.64 5.91
CA TRP A 40 5.21 -8.77 4.57
C TRP A 40 6.31 -8.99 3.52
N THR A 41 7.45 -8.32 3.65
CA THR A 41 8.60 -8.54 2.75
C THR A 41 9.16 -9.96 2.88
N ALA A 42 9.33 -10.45 4.11
CA ALA A 42 9.78 -11.82 4.37
C ALA A 42 8.81 -12.83 3.75
N TYR A 43 7.50 -12.66 3.95
CA TYR A 43 6.49 -13.53 3.36
C TYR A 43 6.55 -13.56 1.84
N ILE A 44 6.57 -12.40 1.17
CA ILE A 44 6.58 -12.35 -0.30
C ILE A 44 7.86 -12.96 -0.86
N ARG A 45 9.01 -12.70 -0.22
CA ARG A 45 10.29 -13.27 -0.63
C ARG A 45 10.34 -14.78 -0.43
N GLN A 46 9.87 -15.29 0.72
CA GLN A 46 9.90 -16.72 1.04
C GLN A 46 8.94 -17.54 0.18
N VAL A 47 7.73 -17.03 -0.08
CA VAL A 47 6.68 -17.78 -0.77
C VAL A 47 6.78 -17.61 -2.30
N TYR A 48 7.13 -16.42 -2.78
CA TYR A 48 7.11 -16.11 -4.21
C TYR A 48 8.49 -15.81 -4.80
N GLY A 49 9.56 -15.70 -3.99
CA GLY A 49 10.90 -15.37 -4.49
C GLY A 49 11.01 -13.97 -5.08
N HIS A 50 10.10 -13.07 -4.71
CA HIS A 50 9.90 -11.78 -5.36
C HIS A 50 10.11 -10.59 -4.44
N ASP A 51 10.39 -9.42 -5.03
CA ASP A 51 10.32 -8.14 -4.35
C ASP A 51 8.86 -7.62 -4.39
N ARG A 52 8.27 -7.39 -3.21
CA ARG A 52 6.88 -6.89 -3.14
C ARG A 52 6.73 -5.49 -3.76
N THR A 53 7.81 -4.72 -3.88
CA THR A 53 7.76 -3.34 -4.39
C THR A 53 7.87 -3.26 -5.91
N LEU A 54 8.10 -4.39 -6.58
CA LEU A 54 8.19 -4.43 -8.03
C LEU A 54 6.83 -4.12 -8.66
N ALA A 55 6.76 -3.00 -9.39
CA ALA A 55 5.52 -2.49 -9.95
C ALA A 55 4.82 -3.47 -10.91
N SER A 56 5.59 -4.32 -11.61
CA SER A 56 5.04 -5.32 -12.55
C SER A 56 4.23 -6.43 -11.90
N HIS A 57 4.22 -6.54 -10.57
CA HIS A 57 3.34 -7.47 -9.84
C HIS A 57 1.91 -6.95 -9.67
N TYR A 58 1.65 -5.69 -10.04
CA TYR A 58 0.38 -5.02 -9.80
C TYR A 58 -0.16 -4.43 -11.11
N ASP A 59 -1.49 -4.34 -11.20
CA ASP A 59 -2.16 -3.62 -12.28
C ASP A 59 -1.99 -2.11 -12.12
N ILE A 60 -1.95 -1.63 -10.87
CA ILE A 60 -1.74 -0.21 -10.56
C ILE A 60 -1.02 -0.03 -9.20
N VAL A 61 -0.12 0.95 -9.16
CA VAL A 61 0.58 1.39 -7.95
C VAL A 61 0.19 2.85 -7.68
N LEU A 62 -0.32 3.14 -6.49
CA LEU A 62 -0.81 4.47 -6.12
C LEU A 62 -0.08 5.00 -4.88
N ASP A 63 0.35 6.26 -4.95
CA ASP A 63 0.92 6.96 -3.79
C ASP A 63 -0.17 7.74 -3.05
N THR A 64 -0.71 7.13 -1.99
CA THR A 64 -1.83 7.67 -1.21
C THR A 64 -1.43 8.88 -0.37
N GLY A 65 -0.13 9.05 -0.10
CA GLY A 65 0.39 10.23 0.58
C GLY A 65 0.36 11.49 -0.29
N ARG A 66 0.47 11.33 -1.61
CA ARG A 66 0.37 12.43 -2.58
C ARG A 66 -1.05 12.65 -3.08
N LEU A 67 -1.79 11.57 -3.30
CA LEU A 67 -3.14 11.63 -3.88
C LEU A 67 -4.22 11.96 -2.83
N GLY A 68 -4.01 11.59 -1.57
CA GLY A 68 -5.10 11.57 -0.59
C GLY A 68 -6.14 10.48 -0.91
N TYR A 69 -7.15 10.33 -0.05
CA TYR A 69 -8.10 9.23 -0.17
C TYR A 69 -9.04 9.36 -1.38
N ASP A 70 -9.63 10.54 -1.60
CA ASP A 70 -10.63 10.71 -2.66
C ASP A 70 -10.06 10.46 -4.06
N ALA A 71 -8.89 11.02 -4.36
CA ALA A 71 -8.24 10.78 -5.66
C ALA A 71 -7.74 9.34 -5.81
N THR A 72 -7.30 8.70 -4.71
CA THR A 72 -6.93 7.28 -4.71
C THR A 72 -8.15 6.40 -5.04
N ILE A 73 -9.30 6.66 -4.40
CA ILE A 73 -10.55 5.94 -4.64
C ILE A 73 -11.00 6.11 -6.09
N ALA A 74 -10.99 7.36 -6.59
CA ALA A 74 -11.36 7.65 -7.98
C ALA A 74 -10.47 6.89 -8.98
N ALA A 75 -9.15 6.85 -8.76
CA ALA A 75 -8.22 6.12 -9.62
C ALA A 75 -8.47 4.61 -9.64
N ILE A 76 -8.78 4.01 -8.48
CA ILE A 76 -9.13 2.58 -8.39
C ILE A 76 -10.42 2.30 -9.15
N LEU A 77 -11.48 3.11 -8.94
CA LEU A 77 -12.76 2.94 -9.62
C LEU A 77 -12.64 3.11 -11.14
N ALA A 78 -11.86 4.08 -11.61
CA ALA A 78 -11.60 4.28 -13.04
C ALA A 78 -10.89 3.07 -13.67
N SER A 79 -9.97 2.43 -12.93
CA SER A 79 -9.25 1.24 -13.38
C SER A 79 -10.16 -0.01 -13.50
N LEU A 80 -11.27 -0.05 -12.74
CA LEU A 80 -12.29 -1.10 -12.85
C LEU A 80 -13.18 -0.91 -14.09
N ALA A 81 -13.61 0.31 -14.37
CA ALA A 81 -14.48 0.60 -15.52
C ALA A 81 -13.82 0.23 -16.87
N GLY A 82 -12.50 0.41 -16.99
CA GLY A 82 -11.73 0.01 -18.17
C GLY A 82 -11.64 -1.51 -18.39
N ARG A 83 -12.05 -2.33 -17.40
CA ARG A 83 -12.02 -3.80 -17.47
C ARG A 83 -13.33 -4.43 -17.89
N SER A 84 -14.46 -3.71 -17.84
CA SER A 84 -15.80 -4.25 -18.14
C SER A 84 -16.08 -4.50 -19.64
N ASN A 85 -15.05 -4.60 -20.50
CA ASN A 85 -15.24 -4.86 -21.92
C ASN A 85 -14.12 -5.71 -22.56
N ARG A 86 -13.61 -6.72 -21.85
CA ARG A 86 -12.82 -7.81 -22.43
C ARG A 86 -13.46 -9.15 -22.12
#